data_AF-A0A2N7ICX2-F1
#
_entry.id   AF-A0A2N7ICX2-F1
#
_cell.length_a   1.000
_cell.length_b   1.000
_cell.length_c   1.000
_cell.angle_alpha   90.00
_cell.angle_beta   90.00
_cell.angle_gamma   90.00
#
_symmetry.space_group_name_H-M   'P 1'
#
loop_
_entity.id
_entity.type
_entity.pdbx_description
1 polymer ?
#
loop_
_entity_poly.entity_id
_entity_poly.type
_entity_poly.pdbx_seq_one_letter_code
_entity_poly.pdbx_strand_id
1 'polypeptide(L)' 'MFKNRELQMIADWCNEREILPNRVVILDVKAACRSLGIAMEHSVSNEEIKEIESLMLKQ' A
#
# COMPACT_ATOMS: atom_id res chain seq x y z
N MET A 1 -8.65 3.96 -8.18
CA MET A 1 -7.37 4.40 -7.61
C MET A 1 -7.60 4.71 -6.15
N PHE A 2 -6.68 4.32 -5.27
CA PHE A 2 -6.75 4.63 -3.85
C PHE A 2 -6.72 6.14 -3.60
N LYS A 3 -7.39 6.56 -2.52
CA LYS A 3 -7.28 7.93 -2.02
C LYS A 3 -5.94 8.09 -1.28
N ASN A 4 -5.42 9.32 -1.21
CA ASN A 4 -4.16 9.62 -0.51
C ASN A 4 -4.10 9.06 0.92
N ARG A 5 -5.21 9.11 1.65
CA ARG A 5 -5.29 8.54 3.01
C ARG A 5 -5.15 7.01 3.00
N GLU A 6 -5.77 6.33 2.05
CA GLU A 6 -5.69 4.87 1.92
C GLU A 6 -4.26 4.45 1.54
N LEU A 7 -3.62 5.18 0.62
CA LEU A 7 -2.20 4.97 0.27
C LEU A 7 -1.28 5.10 1.48
N GLN A 8 -1.48 6.13 2.31
CA GLN A 8 -0.70 6.30 3.53
C GLN A 8 -0.93 5.15 4.51
N MET A 9 -2.19 4.76 4.76
CA MET A 9 -2.49 3.65 5.67
C MET A 9 -1.91 2.32 5.18
N ILE A 10 -1.89 2.09 3.87
CA ILE A 10 -1.28 0.90 3.27
C ILE A 10 0.26 0.95 3.44
N ALA A 11 0.88 2.11 3.23
CA ALA A 11 2.31 2.30 3.46
C ALA A 11 2.71 2.04 4.92
N ASP A 12 1.96 2.61 5.87
CA ASP A 12 2.15 2.38 7.32
C ASP A 12 2.05 0.88 7.65
N TRP A 13 1.02 0.20 7.12
CA TRP A 13 0.81 -1.22 7.33
C TRP A 13 1.96 -2.08 6.79
N CYS A 14 2.55 -1.71 5.66
CA CYS A 14 3.72 -2.36 5.08
C CYS A 14 4.97 -2.15 5.95
N ASN A 15 5.19 -0.92 6.44
CA ASN A 15 6.30 -0.58 7.32
C ASN A 15 6.24 -1.34 8.65
N GLU A 16 5.05 -1.43 9.26
CA GLU A 16 4.81 -2.22 10.48
C GLU A 16 5.16 -3.71 10.35
N ARG A 17 5.21 -4.22 9.12
CA ARG A 17 5.51 -5.63 8.79
C ARG A 17 6.88 -5.81 8.17
N GLU A 18 7.71 -4.78 8.22
CA GLU A 18 9.09 -4.79 7.71
C GLU A 18 9.17 -5.16 6.21
N ILE A 19 8.12 -4.84 5.46
CA ILE A 19 8.13 -4.97 3.99
C ILE A 19 9.08 -3.90 3.45
N LEU A 20 9.95 -4.28 2.51
CA LEU A 20 10.88 -3.32 1.92
C LEU A 20 10.18 -2.42 0.89
N PRO A 21 10.38 -1.08 0.92
CA PRO A 21 9.75 -0.12 0.01
C PRO A 21 10.06 -0.28 -1.49
N ASN A 22 10.76 -1.31 -1.93
CA ASN A 22 11.01 -1.62 -3.35
C ASN A 22 10.67 -3.07 -3.69
N ARG A 23 9.96 -3.73 -2.78
CA ARG A 23 9.52 -5.12 -2.88
C ARG A 23 8.02 -5.25 -2.60
N VAL A 24 7.28 -4.14 -2.57
CA VAL A 24 5.84 -4.17 -2.38
C VAL A 24 5.23 -4.84 -3.60
N VAL A 25 4.50 -5.94 -3.38
CA VAL A 25 3.76 -6.62 -4.43
C VAL A 25 2.27 -6.45 -4.24
N ILE A 26 1.50 -6.71 -5.30
CA ILE A 26 0.03 -6.62 -5.27
C ILE A 26 -0.62 -7.46 -4.16
N LEU A 27 0.03 -8.56 -3.74
CA LEU A 27 -0.47 -9.40 -2.64
C LEU A 27 -0.36 -8.67 -1.30
N ASP A 28 0.68 -7.88 -1.07
CA ASP A 28 0.85 -7.09 0.15
C ASP A 28 -0.23 -6.01 0.23
N VAL A 29 -0.47 -5.31 -0.89
CA VAL A 29 -1.53 -4.30 -0.99
C VAL A 29 -2.91 -4.90 -0.70
N LYS A 30 -3.21 -6.08 -1.28
CA LYS A 30 -4.46 -6.80 -1.00
C LYS A 30 -4.59 -7.22 0.47
N ALA A 31 -3.50 -7.68 1.07
CA ALA A 31 -3.47 -8.04 2.49
C ALA A 31 -3.69 -6.82 3.39
N ALA A 32 -3.04 -5.70 3.08
CA ALA A 32 -3.24 -4.41 3.75
C ALA A 32 -4.69 -3.95 3.66
N CYS A 33 -5.27 -3.92 2.45
CA CYS A 33 -6.66 -3.52 2.27
C CYS A 33 -7.62 -4.38 3.08
N ARG A 34 -7.43 -5.70 3.10
CA ARG A 34 -8.25 -6.62 3.92
C ARG A 34 -8.08 -6.34 5.42
N SER A 35 -6.86 -6.11 5.88
CA SER A 35 -6.56 -5.84 7.30
C SER A 35 -7.10 -4.49 7.77
N LEU A 36 -7.12 -3.50 6.88
CA LEU A 36 -7.52 -2.12 7.17
C LEU A 36 -8.99 -1.83 6.87
N GLY A 37 -9.73 -2.80 6.30
CA GLY A 37 -11.13 -2.61 5.89
C GLY A 37 -11.29 -1.68 4.69
N ILE A 38 -10.27 -1.56 3.83
CA ILE A 38 -10.31 -0.74 2.61
C ILE A 38 -10.94 -1.58 1.50
N ALA A 39 -12.04 -1.09 0.92
CA ALA A 39 -12.68 -1.71 -0.23
C ALA A 39 -11.83 -1.47 -1.50
N MET A 40 -11.47 -2.55 -2.20
CA MET A 40 -10.81 -2.47 -3.49
C MET A 40 -11.84 -2.56 -4.61
N GLU A 41 -12.19 -1.42 -5.20
CA GLU A 41 -13.13 -1.34 -6.33
C GLU A 41 -12.42 -1.36 -7.70
N HIS A 42 -11.08 -1.39 -7.69
CA HIS A 42 -10.25 -1.36 -8.89
C HIS A 42 -9.06 -2.32 -8.78
N SER A 43 -8.46 -2.63 -9.93
CA SER A 43 -7.17 -3.31 -10.00
C SER A 43 -6.05 -2.36 -9.57
N VAL A 44 -5.18 -2.81 -8.66
CA VAL A 44 -4.02 -2.03 -8.21
C VAL A 44 -3.04 -1.85 -9.37
N SER A 45 -2.70 -0.60 -9.70
CA SER A 45 -1.74 -0.28 -10.76
C SER A 45 -0.29 -0.24 -10.24
N ASN A 46 0.67 -0.29 -11.16
CA ASN A 46 2.10 -0.15 -10.80
C ASN A 46 2.41 1.24 -10.25
N GLU A 47 1.69 2.27 -10.70
CA GLU A 47 1.81 3.64 -10.17
C GLU A 47 1.38 3.71 -8.71
N GLU A 48 0.28 3.06 -8.34
CA GLU A 48 -0.19 3.00 -6.95
C GLU A 48 0.82 2.27 -6.05
N ILE A 49 1.41 1.17 -6.53
CA ILE A 49 2.48 0.47 -5.80
C ILE A 49 3.67 1.41 -5.59
N LYS A 50 4.13 2.11 -6.62
CA LYS A 50 5.24 3.07 -6.50
C LYS A 50 4.93 4.22 -5.55
N GLU A 51 3.68 4.65 -5.48
CA GLU A 51 3.27 5.71 -4.55
C GLU A 51 3.32 5.21 -3.11
N ILE A 52 2.84 3.99 -2.83
CA ILE A 52 2.98 3.33 -1.52
C ILE A 52 4.45 3.23 -1.14
N GLU A 53 5.29 2.70 -2.04
CA GLU A 53 6.74 2.59 -1.88
C GLU A 53 7.39 3.95 -1.55
N SER A 54 6.99 5.01 -2.24
CA SER A 54 7.47 6.36 -1.97
C SER A 54 7.04 6.90 -0.60
N LEU A 55 5.83 6.59 -0.15
CA LEU A 55 5.31 7.01 1.15
C LEU A 55 6.01 6.27 2.30
N MET A 56 6.36 4.99 2.11
CA MET A 56 7.09 4.21 3.11
C MET A 56 8.47 4.82 3.42
N LEU A 57 9.13 5.45 2.44
CA LEU A 57 10.44 6.10 2.61
C LEU A 57 10.40 7.48 3.28
N LYS A 58 9.21 8.09 3.42
CA LYS A 58 9.04 9.45 3.99
C LYS A 58 8.72 9.45 5.49
N GLN A 59 8.58 8.27 6.09
CA GLN A 59 8.33 8.08 7.53
C GLN A 59 9.64 8.07 8.31
#